data_AF-A0A7J2ING5-F1
#
_entry.id   AF-A0A7J2ING5-F1
#
_cell.length_a   1.000
_cell.length_b   1.000
_cell.length_c   1.000
_cell.angle_alpha   90.00
_cell.angle_beta   90.00
_cell.angle_gamma   90.00
#
_symmetry.space_group_name_H-M   'P 1'
#
loop_
_entity.id
_entity.type
_entity.pdbx_description
1 polymer ?
#
loop_
_entity_poly.entity_id
_entity_poly.type
_entity_poly.pdbx_seq_one_letter_code
_entity_poly.pdbx_strand_id
1 'polypeptide(L)'
;MKTWKVTSQFRGKIYTHDVFDLKELKGDYVILKEKWLNNFVKSIENKNYQIEKINLLSLVDPEGKEITIQGKFIMYIIFNCLFAEHYLPIRLLMGKLQSGEIIVFAIGPEPFAKAVAEDERILFHPLFSLIENHKNIEEIVILALPGT
;
A
#
# COMPACT_ATOMS: atom_id res chain seq x y z
N MET A 1 16.21 9.38 -2.72
CA MET A 1 15.27 8.30 -2.46
C MET A 1 14.75 7.79 -3.79
N LYS A 2 15.11 6.56 -4.12
CA LYS A 2 14.59 5.73 -5.19
C LYS A 2 13.08 5.51 -4.99
N THR A 3 12.34 5.63 -6.08
CA THR A 3 10.87 5.59 -6.06
C THR A 3 10.34 4.62 -7.08
N TRP A 4 9.31 3.88 -6.68
CA TRP A 4 8.40 3.23 -7.61
C TRP A 4 7.41 4.25 -8.16
N LYS A 5 7.12 4.16 -9.45
CA LYS A 5 6.09 4.98 -10.09
C LYS A 5 4.86 4.12 -10.38
N VAL A 6 3.76 4.46 -9.72
CA VAL A 6 2.48 3.74 -9.81
C VAL A 6 1.50 4.58 -10.63
N THR A 7 1.12 4.09 -11.80
CA THR A 7 0.13 4.75 -12.65
C THR A 7 -1.20 4.01 -12.59
N SER A 8 -2.26 4.71 -12.22
CA SER A 8 -3.59 4.14 -12.06
C SER A 8 -4.66 4.99 -12.72
N GLN A 9 -5.77 4.37 -13.13
CA GLN A 9 -6.96 5.07 -13.60
C GLN A 9 -8.11 4.96 -12.59
N PHE A 10 -8.74 6.09 -12.32
CA PHE A 10 -9.91 6.18 -11.46
C PHE A 10 -10.91 7.22 -11.98
N ARG A 11 -12.19 6.82 -12.12
CA ARG A 11 -13.27 7.65 -12.69
C ARG A 11 -12.88 8.34 -14.00
N GLY A 12 -12.20 7.59 -14.89
CA GLY A 12 -11.73 8.07 -16.20
C GLY A 12 -10.48 8.97 -16.17
N LYS A 13 -9.99 9.37 -14.99
CA LYS A 13 -8.77 10.17 -14.83
C LYS A 13 -7.56 9.27 -14.54
N ILE A 14 -6.41 9.64 -15.10
CA ILE A 14 -5.14 8.95 -14.87
C ILE A 14 -4.38 9.70 -13.78
N TYR A 15 -3.84 8.94 -12.83
CA TYR A 15 -3.02 9.43 -11.73
C TYR A 15 -1.69 8.70 -11.76
N THR A 16 -0.61 9.43 -11.49
CA THR A 16 0.73 8.87 -11.32
C THR A 16 1.23 9.28 -9.94
N HIS A 17 1.63 8.29 -9.14
CA HIS A 17 2.15 8.52 -7.81
C HIS A 17 3.55 7.95 -7.70
N ASP A 18 4.46 8.76 -7.18
CA ASP A 18 5.74 8.26 -6.69
C ASP A 18 5.54 7.73 -5.27
N VAL A 19 6.01 6.50 -5.05
CA VAL A 19 6.09 5.88 -3.72
C VAL A 19 7.51 5.39 -3.49
N PHE A 20 7.99 5.52 -2.27
CA PHE A 20 9.38 5.42 -1.91
C PHE A 20 9.73 3.98 -1.53
N ASP A 21 10.78 3.44 -2.16
CA ASP A 21 11.20 2.06 -1.97
C ASP A 21 11.64 1.81 -0.52
N LEU A 22 11.00 0.85 0.15
CA LEU A 22 11.28 0.55 1.55
C LEU A 22 12.69 0.00 1.76
N LYS A 23 13.21 -0.77 0.80
CA LYS A 23 14.54 -1.36 0.90
C LYS A 23 15.63 -0.29 0.89
N GLU A 24 15.47 0.79 0.15
CA GLU A 24 16.39 1.93 0.25
C GLU A 24 16.26 2.66 1.60
N LEU A 25 15.04 2.81 2.14
CA LEU A 25 14.80 3.52 3.41
C LEU A 25 15.24 2.75 4.65
N LYS A 26 15.14 1.42 4.62
CA LYS A 26 15.29 0.54 5.78
C LYS A 26 16.37 -0.53 5.60
N GLY A 27 16.95 -0.67 4.41
CA GLY A 27 17.86 -1.77 4.05
C GLY A 27 17.14 -3.08 3.72
N ASP A 28 15.83 -3.20 4.02
CA ASP A 28 15.02 -4.39 3.75
C ASP A 28 13.53 -4.03 3.53
N TYR A 29 12.74 -5.01 3.10
CA TYR A 29 11.30 -4.90 2.97
C TYR A 29 10.56 -5.37 4.23
N VAL A 30 9.31 -4.89 4.39
CA VAL A 30 8.43 -5.42 5.43
C VAL A 30 7.69 -6.65 4.90
N ILE A 31 7.87 -7.78 5.59
CA ILE A 31 7.22 -9.05 5.28
C ILE A 31 6.06 -9.28 6.25
N LEU A 32 4.86 -9.42 5.71
CA LEU A 32 3.63 -9.73 6.43
C LEU A 32 3.23 -11.18 6.15
N LYS A 33 2.87 -11.90 7.21
CA LYS A 33 2.37 -13.28 7.09
C LYS A 33 1.05 -13.29 6.31
N GLU A 34 0.75 -14.39 5.62
CA GLU A 34 -0.51 -14.55 4.88
C GLU A 34 -1.77 -14.31 5.74
N LYS A 35 -1.69 -14.64 7.04
CA LYS A 35 -2.77 -14.34 8.01
C LYS A 35 -3.14 -12.84 8.04
N TRP A 36 -2.18 -11.94 7.84
CA TRP A 36 -2.44 -10.50 7.77
C TRP A 36 -3.36 -10.18 6.59
N LEU A 37 -3.11 -10.73 5.40
CA LEU A 37 -3.96 -10.54 4.22
C LEU A 37 -5.38 -11.05 4.47
N ASN A 38 -5.50 -12.24 5.08
CA ASN A 38 -6.80 -12.81 5.41
C ASN A 38 -7.59 -11.92 6.39
N ASN A 39 -6.90 -11.36 7.39
CA ASN A 39 -7.52 -10.43 8.33
C ASN A 39 -7.88 -9.10 7.66
N PHE A 40 -7.06 -8.62 6.72
CA PHE A 40 -7.32 -7.40 5.96
C PHE A 40 -8.57 -7.55 5.08
N VAL A 41 -8.67 -8.65 4.31
CA VAL A 41 -9.85 -8.95 3.51
C VAL A 41 -11.11 -9.05 4.39
N LYS A 42 -11.04 -9.77 5.51
CA LYS A 42 -12.16 -9.82 6.47
C LYS A 42 -12.52 -8.46 7.04
N SER A 43 -11.54 -7.61 7.34
CA SER A 43 -11.81 -6.26 7.83
C SER A 43 -12.50 -5.42 6.76
N ILE A 44 -12.17 -5.61 5.49
CA ILE A 44 -12.82 -4.97 4.35
C ILE A 44 -14.28 -5.41 4.22
N GLU A 45 -14.53 -6.72 4.28
CA GLU A 45 -15.87 -7.31 4.10
C GLU A 45 -16.84 -6.98 5.26
N ASN A 46 -16.33 -6.90 6.49
CA ASN A 46 -17.16 -6.78 7.70
C ASN A 46 -17.40 -5.33 8.16
N LYS A 47 -16.89 -4.31 7.46
CA LYS A 47 -16.92 -2.92 7.93
C LYS A 47 -17.40 -1.95 6.85
N ASN A 48 -17.90 -0.81 7.30
CA ASN A 48 -18.33 0.31 6.44
C ASN A 48 -17.14 1.12 5.88
N TYR A 49 -16.09 0.46 5.36
CA TYR A 49 -15.14 1.20 4.53
C TYR A 49 -15.83 1.60 3.24
N GLN A 50 -15.65 2.85 2.81
CA GLN A 50 -15.91 3.19 1.43
C GLN A 50 -14.72 2.67 0.61
N ILE A 51 -14.95 1.56 -0.09
CA ILE A 51 -13.93 0.90 -0.92
C ILE A 51 -14.15 1.30 -2.36
N GLU A 52 -13.14 1.94 -2.94
CA GLU A 52 -13.13 2.25 -4.36
C GLU A 52 -12.07 1.43 -5.09
N LYS A 53 -12.51 0.73 -6.14
CA LYS A 53 -11.61 -0.05 -6.99
C LYS A 53 -11.03 0.85 -8.07
N ILE A 54 -9.71 0.81 -8.23
CA ILE A 54 -8.98 1.54 -9.27
C ILE A 54 -8.23 0.58 -10.18
N ASN A 55 -7.98 1.00 -11.42
CA ASN A 55 -7.29 0.19 -12.43
C ASN A 55 -5.78 0.49 -12.41
N LEU A 56 -4.94 -0.54 -12.30
CA LEU A 56 -3.49 -0.39 -12.43
C LEU A 56 -3.12 -0.41 -13.90
N LEU A 57 -2.50 0.67 -14.36
CA LEU A 57 -2.08 0.80 -15.76
C LEU A 57 -0.60 0.41 -15.91
N SER A 58 0.27 0.97 -15.07
CA SER A 58 1.70 0.65 -15.12
C SER A 58 2.36 0.76 -13.75
N LEU A 59 3.40 -0.05 -13.57
CA LEU A 59 4.25 -0.04 -12.40
C LEU A 59 5.70 -0.01 -12.88
N VAL A 60 6.43 1.03 -12.51
CA VAL A 60 7.86 1.18 -12.85
C VAL A 60 8.65 1.09 -11.56
N ASP A 61 9.67 0.22 -11.55
CA ASP A 61 10.55 0.03 -10.42
C ASP A 61 11.53 1.21 -10.24
N PRO A 62 12.29 1.24 -9.13
CA PRO A 62 13.18 2.36 -8.87
C PRO A 62 14.40 2.47 -9.77
N GLU A 63 14.69 1.45 -10.59
CA GLU A 63 15.72 1.50 -11.64
C GLU A 63 15.14 1.97 -12.99
N GLY A 64 13.84 2.27 -13.05
CA GLY A 64 13.15 2.71 -14.26
C GLY A 64 12.64 1.56 -15.13
N LYS A 65 12.66 0.32 -14.64
CA LYS A 65 12.16 -0.84 -15.39
C LYS A 65 10.67 -1.04 -15.16
N GLU A 66 9.93 -1.21 -16.25
CA GLU A 66 8.51 -1.53 -16.17
C GLU A 66 8.29 -2.98 -15.69
N ILE A 67 7.43 -3.13 -14.70
CA ILE A 67 7.07 -4.40 -14.10
C ILE A 67 5.77 -4.89 -14.73
N THR A 68 5.83 -6.05 -15.38
CA THR A 68 4.63 -6.76 -15.83
C THR A 68 3.75 -7.11 -14.63
N ILE A 69 2.55 -6.52 -14.60
CA ILE A 69 1.53 -6.71 -13.57
C ILE A 69 0.70 -7.98 -13.81
N GLN A 70 0.49 -8.35 -15.08
CA GLN A 70 -0.35 -9.49 -15.46
C GLN A 70 0.16 -10.79 -14.83
N GLY A 71 -0.75 -11.54 -14.19
CA GLY A 71 -0.44 -12.80 -13.52
C GLY A 71 0.28 -12.65 -12.19
N LYS A 72 0.47 -11.43 -11.68
CA LYS A 72 1.06 -11.17 -10.37
C LYS A 72 0.03 -10.60 -9.41
N PHE A 73 0.16 -10.98 -8.14
CA PHE A 73 -0.51 -10.28 -7.06
C PHE A 73 0.27 -9.00 -6.75
N ILE A 74 -0.31 -7.86 -7.10
CA ILE A 74 0.17 -6.53 -6.71
C ILE A 74 -1.02 -5.80 -6.13
N MET A 75 -0.86 -5.20 -4.96
CA MET A 75 -1.88 -4.40 -4.32
C MET A 75 -1.31 -3.02 -4.04
N TYR A 76 -2.04 -1.98 -4.41
CA TYR A 76 -1.69 -0.61 -4.03
C TYR A 76 -2.87 0.01 -3.31
N ILE A 77 -2.65 0.35 -2.05
CA ILE A 77 -3.69 0.84 -1.15
C ILE A 77 -3.40 2.31 -0.89
N ILE A 78 -4.39 3.17 -1.13
CA ILE A 78 -4.36 4.58 -0.75
C ILE A 78 -5.44 4.78 0.30
N PHE A 79 -5.10 5.37 1.43
CA PHE A 79 -6.06 5.60 2.51
C PHE A 79 -5.62 6.74 3.40
N ASN A 80 -6.56 7.29 4.17
CA ASN A 80 -6.24 8.24 5.22
C ASN A 80 -6.19 7.52 6.56
N CYS A 81 -5.10 7.71 7.31
CA CYS A 81 -4.90 7.11 8.62
C CYS A 81 -4.79 8.19 9.69
N LEU A 82 -5.46 8.00 10.82
CA LEU A 82 -5.44 8.92 11.95
C LEU A 82 -4.09 8.84 12.68
N PHE A 83 -3.39 9.97 12.77
CA PHE A 83 -2.20 10.20 13.58
C PHE A 83 -2.38 11.49 14.38
N ALA A 84 -2.31 11.41 15.71
CA ALA A 84 -2.39 12.58 16.60
C ALA A 84 -3.51 13.57 16.19
N GLU A 85 -4.75 13.07 16.06
CA GLU A 85 -5.95 13.84 15.69
C GLU A 85 -6.02 14.33 14.23
N HIS A 86 -5.02 14.01 13.40
CA HIS A 86 -5.01 14.36 11.99
C HIS A 86 -5.02 13.13 11.09
N TYR A 87 -5.88 13.16 10.07
CA TYR A 87 -5.86 12.15 9.02
C TYR A 87 -4.77 12.46 8.01
N LEU A 88 -3.80 11.55 7.90
CA LEU A 88 -2.69 11.66 6.98
C LEU A 88 -2.88 10.68 5.81
N PRO A 89 -2.65 11.11 4.57
CA PRO A 89 -2.71 10.22 3.43
C PRO A 89 -1.55 9.22 3.49
N ILE A 90 -1.86 7.95 3.36
CA ILE A 90 -0.94 6.82 3.31
C ILE A 90 -1.11 6.08 2.00
N ARG A 91 0.01 5.68 1.42
CA ARG A 91 0.10 4.84 0.23
C ARG A 91 0.96 3.65 0.54
N LEU A 92 0.48 2.45 0.26
CA LEU A 92 1.22 1.22 0.43
C LEU A 92 1.22 0.45 -0.89
N LEU A 93 2.39 0.10 -1.40
CA LEU A 93 2.55 -0.80 -2.54
C LEU A 93 3.03 -2.14 -2.03
N MET A 94 2.25 -3.19 -2.32
CA MET A 94 2.46 -4.54 -1.80
C MET A 94 2.38 -5.59 -2.91
N GLY A 95 2.93 -6.77 -2.64
CA GLY A 95 2.79 -7.92 -3.52
C GLY A 95 2.93 -9.23 -2.77
N LYS A 96 2.44 -10.32 -3.38
CA LYS A 96 2.51 -11.66 -2.77
C LYS A 96 3.71 -12.43 -3.30
N LEU A 97 4.51 -12.96 -2.40
CA LEU A 97 5.56 -13.92 -2.71
C LEU A 97 4.97 -15.29 -3.08
N GLN A 98 5.76 -16.12 -3.76
CA GLN A 98 5.39 -17.52 -4.00
C GLN A 98 5.18 -18.31 -2.70
N SER A 99 5.86 -17.93 -1.61
CA SER A 99 5.68 -18.50 -0.26
C SER A 99 4.32 -18.21 0.35
N GLY A 100 3.55 -17.29 -0.22
CA GLY A 100 2.26 -16.83 0.31
C GLY A 100 2.35 -15.57 1.16
N GLU A 101 3.55 -15.17 1.56
CA GLU A 101 3.78 -13.95 2.33
C GLU A 101 3.54 -12.69 1.49
N ILE A 102 3.16 -11.60 2.15
CA ILE A 102 2.97 -10.30 1.52
C ILE A 102 4.16 -9.43 1.83
N ILE A 103 4.78 -8.86 0.79
CA ILE A 103 5.81 -7.85 0.92
C ILE A 103 5.18 -6.48 0.76
N VAL A 104 5.53 -5.54 1.64
CA VAL A 104 5.37 -4.11 1.39
C VAL A 104 6.65 -3.61 0.71
N PHE A 105 6.56 -3.23 -0.56
CA PHE A 105 7.70 -2.80 -1.36
C PHE A 105 8.01 -1.33 -1.17
N ALA A 106 6.96 -0.52 -1.04
CA ALA A 106 7.10 0.92 -1.04
C ALA A 106 5.95 1.61 -0.32
N ILE A 107 6.24 2.82 0.15
CA ILE A 107 5.31 3.63 0.94
C ILE A 107 5.28 5.07 0.46
N GLY A 108 4.20 5.78 0.72
CA GLY A 108 4.11 7.21 0.44
C GLY A 108 3.03 7.88 1.26
N PRO A 109 2.91 9.22 1.17
CA PRO A 109 3.74 10.16 0.40
C PRO A 109 5.12 10.43 1.05
N GLU A 110 5.92 11.32 0.48
CA GLU A 110 7.30 11.61 0.92
C GLU A 110 7.42 11.95 2.41
N PRO A 111 6.55 12.78 3.02
CA PRO A 111 6.64 13.06 4.46
C PRO A 111 6.48 11.79 5.32
N PHE A 112 5.56 10.90 4.93
CA PHE A 112 5.37 9.63 5.61
C PHE A 112 6.58 8.70 5.42
N ALA A 113 7.12 8.63 4.20
CA ALA A 113 8.32 7.84 3.91
C ALA A 113 9.54 8.33 4.71
N LYS A 114 9.74 9.64 4.84
CA LYS A 114 10.80 10.23 5.68
C LYS A 114 10.59 9.89 7.16
N ALA A 115 9.37 10.00 7.67
CA ALA A 115 9.06 9.63 9.04
C ALA A 115 9.37 8.14 9.30
N VAL A 116 8.98 7.24 8.39
CA VAL A 116 9.30 5.82 8.50
C VAL A 116 10.81 5.56 8.38
N ALA A 117 11.54 6.36 7.60
CA ALA A 117 13.00 6.29 7.53
C ALA A 117 13.67 6.62 8.88
N GLU A 118 13.11 7.55 9.63
CA GLU A 118 13.58 7.91 10.99
C GLU A 118 13.13 6.88 12.04
N ASP A 119 11.88 6.42 11.99
CA ASP A 119 11.32 5.43 12.92
C ASP A 119 10.38 4.46 12.21
N GLU A 120 10.81 3.21 12.06
CA GLU A 120 10.05 2.17 11.35
C GLU A 120 8.71 1.84 12.02
N ARG A 121 8.58 2.12 13.33
CA ARG A 121 7.37 1.79 14.08
C ARG A 121 6.16 2.57 13.57
N ILE A 122 6.40 3.71 12.94
CA ILE A 122 5.40 4.54 12.29
C ILE A 122 4.67 3.77 11.19
N LEU A 123 5.31 2.81 10.51
CA LEU A 123 4.68 1.98 9.49
C LEU A 123 3.72 0.92 10.07
N PHE A 124 3.95 0.46 11.29
CA PHE A 124 3.09 -0.58 11.89
C PHE A 124 1.72 -0.03 12.28
N HIS A 125 1.60 1.25 12.66
CA HIS A 125 0.31 1.87 12.99
C HIS A 125 -0.72 1.80 11.85
N PRO A 126 -0.41 2.24 10.60
CA PRO A 126 -1.34 2.12 9.49
C PRO A 126 -1.60 0.65 9.11
N LEU A 127 -0.58 -0.21 9.12
CA LEU A 127 -0.74 -1.64 8.82
C LEU A 127 -1.67 -2.36 9.83
N PHE A 128 -1.59 -1.99 11.10
CA PHE A 128 -2.46 -2.51 12.16
C PHE A 128 -3.87 -1.91 12.09
N SER A 129 -3.98 -0.61 11.78
CA SER A 129 -5.28 0.07 11.68
C SER A 129 -6.15 -0.51 10.56
N LEU A 130 -5.55 -0.96 9.45
CA LEU A 130 -6.26 -1.64 8.36
C LEU A 130 -6.96 -2.94 8.78
N ILE A 131 -6.43 -3.66 9.78
CA ILE A 131 -6.97 -4.95 10.23
C ILE A 131 -7.79 -4.85 11.51
N GLU A 132 -7.25 -4.22 12.56
CA GLU A 132 -7.80 -4.28 13.91
C GLU A 132 -8.52 -2.97 14.29
N ASN A 133 -8.03 -1.80 13.85
CA ASN A 133 -8.56 -0.50 14.27
C ASN A 133 -9.04 0.41 13.13
N HIS A 134 -10.05 -0.07 12.42
CA HIS A 134 -10.68 0.63 11.30
C HIS A 134 -11.19 2.04 11.59
N LYS A 135 -11.49 2.37 12.85
CA LYS A 135 -11.97 3.71 13.22
C LYS A 135 -10.91 4.79 12.97
N ASN A 136 -9.65 4.40 12.83
CA ASN A 136 -8.56 5.27 12.45
C ASN A 136 -8.47 5.47 10.93
N ILE A 137 -9.38 4.90 10.13
CA ILE A 137 -9.34 4.95 8.67
C ILE A 137 -10.64 5.56 8.12
N GLU A 138 -10.52 6.61 7.32
CA GLU A 138 -11.70 7.31 6.75
C GLU A 138 -12.05 6.89 5.32
N GLU A 139 -11.06 6.48 4.53
CA GLU A 139 -11.26 6.19 3.11
C GLU A 139 -10.24 5.15 2.67
N ILE A 140 -10.64 4.18 1.85
CA ILE A 140 -9.73 3.19 1.28
C ILE A 140 -9.98 3.08 -0.22
N VAL A 141 -8.96 3.42 -1.00
CA VAL A 141 -8.91 3.18 -2.44
C VAL A 141 -7.94 2.04 -2.70
N ILE A 142 -8.43 0.94 -3.27
CA ILE A 142 -7.64 -0.27 -3.50
C ILE A 142 -7.46 -0.50 -5.00
N LEU A 143 -6.19 -0.59 -5.38
CA LEU A 143 -5.73 -1.05 -6.67
C LEU A 143 -5.42 -2.54 -6.59
N ALA A 144 -5.95 -3.31 -7.54
CA ALA A 144 -5.63 -4.72 -7.79
C ALA A 144 -5.69 -5.58 -6.50
N LEU A 145 -6.89 -6.11 -6.24
CA LEU A 145 -7.01 -7.33 -5.45
C LEU A 145 -6.66 -8.51 -6.35
N PRO A 146 -6.14 -9.63 -5.80
CA PRO A 146 -6.00 -10.86 -6.57
C PRO A 146 -7.30 -11.16 -7.31
N GLY A 147 -7.23 -11.25 -8.64
CA GLY A 147 -8.25 -11.98 -9.37
C GLY A 147 -8.15 -13.43 -8.91
N THR A 148 -9.24 -13.95 -8.37
CA THR A 148 -9.47 -15.40 -8.23
C THR A 148 -9.32 -16.09 -9.57
#